data_AF-A0A3P7MB34-F1
#
_entry.id   AF-A0A3P7MB34-F1
#
_cell.length_a   1.000
_cell.length_b   1.000
_cell.length_c   1.000
_cell.angle_alpha   90.00
_cell.angle_beta   90.00
_cell.angle_gamma   90.00
#
_symmetry.space_group_name_H-M   'P 1'
#
loop_
_entity.id
_entity.type
_entity.pdbx_description
1 polymer ?
#
loop_
_entity_poly.entity_id
_entity_poly.type
_entity_poly.pdbx_seq_one_letter_code
_entity_poly.pdbx_strand_id
1 'polypeptide(L)'
;MKWIALIWLISFLQSCIYQFDGCHYYFDRATMLFIYSNSLCAEIVSIYCEFYVNLAFVIFVVLLDVLTFFKLKKMSKPTHGLEQISSRRRSQEVRYFIQ
;
A
#
# COMPACT_ATOMS: atom_id res chain seq x y z
N MET A 1 8.87 -15.15 -10.72
CA MET A 1 7.90 -16.27 -10.67
C MET A 1 7.60 -16.76 -9.26
N LYS A 2 8.59 -17.07 -8.41
CA LYS A 2 8.34 -17.57 -7.03
C LYS A 2 7.41 -16.70 -6.18
N TRP A 3 7.60 -15.38 -6.20
CA TRP A 3 6.74 -14.42 -5.47
C TRP A 3 5.29 -14.41 -5.95
N ILE A 4 5.10 -14.49 -7.27
CA ILE A 4 3.77 -14.53 -7.87
C ILE A 4 3.06 -15.80 -7.44
N ALA A 5 3.75 -16.95 -7.47
CA ALA A 5 3.19 -18.22 -7.01
C ALA A 5 2.78 -18.17 -5.52
N LEU A 6 3.57 -17.51 -4.66
CA LEU A 6 3.19 -17.32 -3.25
C LEU A 6 1.92 -16.47 -3.09
N ILE A 7 1.80 -15.38 -3.84
CA ILE A 7 0.58 -14.54 -3.83
C ILE A 7 -0.63 -15.37 -4.24
N TRP A 8 -0.52 -16.13 -5.33
CA TRP A 8 -1.59 -17.00 -5.81
C TRP A 8 -1.97 -18.08 -4.79
N LEU A 9 -1.00 -18.68 -4.10
CA LEU A 9 -1.25 -19.66 -3.04
C LEU A 9 -2.01 -19.04 -1.86
N ILE A 10 -1.63 -17.83 -1.44
CA ILE A 10 -2.31 -17.11 -0.35
C ILE A 10 -3.73 -16.76 -0.76
N SER A 11 -3.94 -16.24 -1.97
CA SER A 11 -5.27 -15.93 -2.50
C SER A 11 -6.16 -17.17 -2.57
N PHE A 12 -5.61 -18.30 -3.05
CA PHE A 12 -6.35 -19.56 -3.11
C PHE A 12 -6.73 -20.06 -1.70
N LEU A 13 -5.79 -20.01 -0.75
CA LEU A 13 -6.05 -20.40 0.64
C LEU A 13 -7.15 -19.54 1.27
N GLN A 14 -7.13 -18.23 1.02
CA GLN A 14 -8.19 -17.32 1.45
C GLN A 14 -9.55 -17.70 0.84
N SER A 15 -9.59 -18.05 -0.45
CA SER A 15 -10.82 -18.50 -1.10
C SER A 15 -11.39 -19.80 -0.51
N CYS A 16 -10.53 -20.73 -0.09
CA CYS A 16 -10.96 -22.00 0.51
C CYS A 16 -11.72 -21.81 1.84
N ILE A 17 -11.45 -20.74 2.59
CA ILE A 17 -12.10 -20.48 3.89
C ILE A 17 -13.62 -20.30 3.71
N TYR A 18 -14.04 -19.69 2.60
CA TYR A 18 -15.46 -19.48 2.31
C TYR A 18 -16.21 -20.76 1.93
N GLN A 19 -15.49 -21.84 1.61
CA GLN A 19 -16.09 -23.13 1.26
C GLN A 19 -16.44 -23.97 2.50
N PHE A 20 -16.01 -23.57 3.70
CA PHE A 20 -16.36 -24.25 4.94
C PHE A 20 -17.83 -24.03 5.32
N ASP A 21 -18.44 -25.10 5.82
CA ASP A 21 -19.84 -25.08 6.20
C ASP A 21 -20.10 -24.05 7.32
N GLY A 22 -21.16 -23.27 7.17
CA GLY A 22 -21.46 -22.11 8.03
C GLY A 22 -20.70 -20.81 7.71
N CYS A 23 -19.59 -20.82 6.97
CA CYS A 23 -18.82 -19.63 6.58
C CYS A 23 -19.18 -19.06 5.18
N HIS A 24 -20.22 -19.63 4.55
CA HIS A 24 -20.62 -19.27 3.19
C HIS A 24 -21.43 -17.97 3.14
N TYR A 25 -21.41 -17.33 1.96
CA TYR A 25 -22.29 -16.23 1.61
C TYR A 25 -23.64 -16.76 1.14
N TYR A 26 -24.71 -16.09 1.53
CA TYR A 26 -26.03 -16.30 0.93
C TYR A 26 -26.53 -15.01 0.32
N PHE A 27 -27.29 -15.14 -0.77
CA PHE A 27 -27.92 -13.98 -1.41
C PHE A 27 -29.20 -13.62 -0.66
N ASP A 28 -29.24 -12.45 -0.04
CA ASP A 28 -30.46 -11.93 0.56
C ASP A 28 -31.26 -11.14 -0.47
N ARG A 29 -32.47 -11.62 -0.75
CA ARG A 29 -33.40 -10.98 -1.69
C ARG A 29 -33.99 -9.68 -1.17
N ALA A 30 -34.02 -9.47 0.15
CA ALA A 30 -34.60 -8.25 0.73
C ALA A 30 -33.67 -7.04 0.55
N THR A 31 -32.37 -7.24 0.72
CA THR A 31 -31.35 -6.21 0.55
C THR A 31 -30.68 -6.22 -0.82
N MET A 32 -30.91 -7.26 -1.63
CA MET A 32 -30.22 -7.51 -2.91
C MET A 32 -28.69 -7.58 -2.77
N LEU A 33 -28.21 -8.06 -1.61
CA LEU A 33 -26.80 -8.17 -1.28
C LEU A 33 -26.43 -9.61 -0.94
N PHE A 34 -25.18 -9.97 -1.19
CA PHE A 34 -24.59 -11.18 -0.62
C PHE A 34 -24.20 -10.89 0.81
N ILE A 35 -24.90 -11.50 1.76
CA ILE A 35 -24.66 -11.34 3.18
C ILE A 35 -24.01 -12.61 3.70
N TYR A 36 -23.10 -12.42 4.66
CA TYR A 36 -22.56 -13.50 5.45
C TYR A 36 -23.66 -14.20 6.25
N SER A 37 -23.60 -15.53 6.32
CA SER A 37 -24.43 -16.33 7.25
C SER A 37 -24.39 -15.73 8.66
N ASN A 38 -25.51 -15.76 9.41
CA ASN A 38 -25.54 -15.36 10.82
C ASN A 38 -24.86 -16.41 11.74
N SER A 39 -23.75 -16.96 11.28
CA SER A 39 -22.92 -17.88 12.04
C SER A 39 -21.71 -17.11 12.59
N LEU A 40 -21.21 -17.52 13.75
CA LEU A 40 -19.99 -16.98 14.33
C LEU A 40 -18.79 -17.13 13.37
N CYS A 41 -18.80 -18.17 12.54
CA CYS A 41 -17.75 -18.43 11.54
C CYS A 41 -17.67 -17.28 10.52
N ALA A 42 -18.81 -16.96 9.92
CA ALA A 42 -18.87 -15.97 8.85
C ALA A 42 -18.60 -14.55 9.36
N GLU A 43 -19.05 -14.23 10.58
CA GLU A 43 -18.74 -12.95 11.25
C GLU A 43 -17.25 -12.80 11.53
N ILE A 44 -16.60 -13.84 12.08
CA ILE A 44 -15.16 -13.84 12.36
C ILE A 44 -14.37 -13.68 11.05
N VAL A 45 -14.71 -14.41 9.99
CA VAL A 45 -14.01 -14.33 8.70
C VAL A 45 -14.16 -12.94 8.07
N SER A 46 -15.37 -12.39 8.07
CA SER A 46 -15.63 -11.05 7.52
C SER A 46 -14.82 -9.97 8.25
N ILE A 47 -14.81 -9.99 9.59
CA ILE A 47 -14.11 -8.97 10.37
C ILE A 47 -12.59 -9.17 10.30
N TYR A 48 -12.08 -10.37 10.58
CA TYR A 48 -10.64 -10.59 10.71
C TYR A 48 -9.95 -10.80 9.36
N CYS A 49 -10.49 -11.65 8.49
CA CYS A 49 -9.83 -12.00 7.23
C CYS A 49 -10.06 -10.97 6.13
N GLU A 50 -11.22 -10.31 6.09
CA GLU A 50 -11.45 -9.26 5.10
C GLU A 50 -11.13 -7.88 5.66
N PHE A 51 -11.84 -7.42 6.69
CA PHE A 51 -11.73 -6.03 7.11
C PHE A 51 -10.33 -5.70 7.67
N TYR A 52 -9.86 -6.43 8.68
CA TYR A 52 -8.57 -6.13 9.31
C TYR A 52 -7.36 -6.36 8.41
N VAL A 53 -7.33 -7.44 7.62
CA VAL A 53 -6.22 -7.71 6.69
C VAL A 53 -6.13 -6.63 5.61
N ASN A 54 -7.26 -6.26 5.00
CA ASN A 54 -7.27 -5.20 3.99
C ASN A 54 -6.91 -3.85 4.61
N LEU A 55 -7.43 -3.53 5.80
CA LEU A 55 -7.07 -2.31 6.52
C LEU A 55 -5.56 -2.26 6.84
N ALA A 56 -4.98 -3.35 7.32
CA ALA A 56 -3.55 -3.45 7.58
C ALA A 56 -2.72 -3.26 6.30
N PHE A 57 -3.17 -3.81 5.18
CA PHE A 57 -2.50 -3.62 3.89
C PHE A 57 -2.53 -2.15 3.44
N VAL A 58 -3.69 -1.48 3.56
CA VAL A 58 -3.81 -0.04 3.26
C VAL A 58 -2.89 0.79 4.15
N ILE A 59 -2.89 0.55 5.47
CA ILE A 59 -2.00 1.25 6.40
C ILE A 59 -0.53 1.03 6.02
N PHE A 60 -0.16 -0.20 5.69
CA PHE A 60 1.20 -0.55 5.28
C PHE A 60 1.62 0.20 4.01
N VAL A 61 0.77 0.22 2.98
CA VAL A 61 1.03 0.95 1.73
C VAL A 61 1.17 2.46 2.00
N VAL A 62 0.25 3.05 2.77
CA VAL A 62 0.32 4.47 3.13
C VAL A 62 1.62 4.79 3.86
N LEU A 63 2.05 3.95 4.80
CA LEU A 63 3.34 4.13 5.49
C LEU A 63 4.52 4.05 4.52
N LEU A 64 4.53 3.08 3.60
CA LEU A 64 5.58 2.98 2.59
C LEU A 64 5.63 4.20 1.67
N ASP A 65 4.47 4.71 1.26
CA ASP A 65 4.36 5.90 0.42
C ASP A 65 4.87 7.14 1.15
N VAL A 66 4.48 7.32 2.41
CA VAL A 66 4.95 8.42 3.26
C VAL A 66 6.46 8.33 3.45
N LEU A 67 7.02 7.15 3.75
CA LEU A 67 8.46 6.94 3.87
C LEU A 67 9.21 7.22 2.56
N THR A 68 8.63 6.81 1.44
CA THR A 68 9.18 7.05 0.09
C THR A 68 9.18 8.55 -0.20
N PHE A 69 8.08 9.24 0.08
CA PHE A 69 7.97 10.68 -0.05
C PHE A 69 9.00 11.42 0.83
N PHE A 70 9.17 11.01 2.09
CA PHE A 70 10.20 11.58 2.97
C PHE A 70 11.61 11.34 2.43
N LYS A 71 11.91 10.14 1.92
CA LYS A 71 13.21 9.85 1.29
C LYS A 71 13.43 10.69 0.04
N LEU A 72 12.43 10.81 -0.83
CA LEU A 72 12.51 11.68 -2.01
C LEU A 72 12.74 13.13 -1.60
N LYS A 73 12.00 13.66 -0.62
CA LYS A 73 12.19 15.04 -0.13
C LYS A 73 13.58 15.26 0.49
N LYS A 74 14.12 14.25 1.19
CA LYS A 74 15.49 14.30 1.73
C LYS A 74 16.55 14.24 0.65
N MET A 75 16.35 13.46 -0.43
CA MET A 75 17.24 13.41 -1.59
C MET A 75 17.12 14.63 -2.51
N SER A 76 15.94 15.26 -2.53
CA SER A 76 15.67 16.51 -3.25
C SER A 76 16.23 17.73 -2.51
N LYS A 77 16.61 17.63 -1.23
CA LYS A 77 17.48 18.64 -0.65
C LYS A 77 18.77 18.60 -1.45
N PRO A 78 19.15 19.71 -2.10
CA PRO A 78 20.37 19.75 -2.89
C PRO A 78 21.50 19.25 -2.00
N THR A 79 22.19 18.22 -2.47
CA THR A 79 23.45 17.80 -1.86
C THR A 79 24.24 19.08 -1.63
N HIS A 80 24.60 19.40 -0.39
CA HIS A 80 25.28 20.67 -0.08
C HIS A 80 26.46 20.92 -1.04
N GLY A 81 27.12 19.86 -1.55
CA GLY A 81 28.11 19.95 -2.61
C GLY A 81 27.60 20.45 -3.97
N LEU A 82 26.41 20.04 -4.44
CA LEU A 82 25.87 20.45 -5.74
C LEU A 82 25.39 21.92 -5.75
N GLU A 83 24.77 22.38 -4.66
CA GLU A 83 24.38 23.79 -4.50
C GLU A 83 25.60 24.71 -4.27
N GLN A 84 26.63 24.21 -3.59
CA GLN A 84 27.87 24.96 -3.42
C GLN A 84 28.65 25.03 -4.74
N ILE A 85 28.63 23.99 -5.59
CA ILE A 85 29.22 24.03 -6.94
C ILE A 85 28.44 24.96 -7.87
N SER A 86 27.10 24.93 -7.85
CA SER A 86 26.27 25.79 -8.71
C SER A 86 26.36 27.26 -8.32
N SER A 87 26.34 27.58 -7.03
CA SER A 87 26.51 28.96 -6.54
C SER A 87 27.91 29.53 -6.82
N ARG A 88 28.96 28.71 -6.69
CA ARG A 88 30.34 29.11 -7.00
C ARG A 88 30.56 29.31 -8.51
N ARG A 89 29.95 28.47 -9.36
CA ARG A 89 29.91 28.68 -10.83
C ARG A 89 29.18 29.96 -11.20
N ARG A 90 27.99 30.20 -10.63
CA ARG A 90 27.20 31.40 -10.90
C ARG A 90 27.91 32.69 -10.49
N SER A 91 28.65 32.67 -9.37
CA SER A 91 29.46 33.82 -8.93
C SER A 91 30.66 34.08 -9.86
N GLN A 92 31.24 33.03 -10.44
CA GLN A 92 32.30 33.18 -11.46
C GLN A 92 31.75 33.73 -12.77
N GLU A 93 30.59 33.25 -13.24
CA GLU A 93 29.96 33.74 -14.47
C GLU A 93 29.60 35.22 -14.40
N VAL A 94 29.02 35.70 -13.29
CA VAL A 94 28.69 37.13 -13.12
C VAL A 94 29.94 38.02 -13.21
N ARG A 95 31.09 37.53 -12.76
CA ARG A 95 32.36 38.28 -12.83
C ARG A 95 32.85 38.45 -14.26
N TYR A 96 32.59 37.49 -15.15
CA TYR A 96 32.96 37.58 -16.57
C TYR A 96 32.02 38.50 -17.37
N PHE A 97 30.79 38.76 -16.90
CA PHE A 97 29.86 39.70 -17.56
C PHE A 97 30.11 41.17 -17.22
N ILE A 98 30.88 41.46 -16.15
CA ILE A 98 31.15 42.82 -15.66
C ILE A 98 32.50 43.37 -16.16
N GLN A 99 33.33 42.53 -16.80
CA GLN A 99 34.58 42.93 -17.44
C GLN A 99 34.38 43.15 -18.93
#